data_AF-A0A2H0KPW3-F1
#
_entry.id   AF-A0A2H0KPW3-F1
#
_cell.length_a   1.000
_cell.length_b   1.000
_cell.length_c   1.000
_cell.angle_alpha   90.00
_cell.angle_beta   90.00
_cell.angle_gamma   90.00
#
_symmetry.space_group_name_H-M   'P 1'
#
loop_
_entity.id
_entity.type
_entity.pdbx_description
1 polymer ?
#
loop_
_entity_poly.entity_id
_entity_poly.type
_entity_poly.pdbx_seq_one_letter_code
_entity_poly.pdbx_strand_id
1 'polypeptide(L)' 'MVKYSSEKEKISKKIERFLDDPFSPSLKTHKLTGKLTLYWSFSINYHLRILFEFIDEETVGFIDIGTHEIYK' A
#
# COMPACT_ATOMS: atom_id res chain seq x y z
N MET A 1 15.28 -14.69 -5.85
CA MET A 1 13.88 -15.08 -5.56
C MET A 1 13.07 -13.80 -5.43
N VAL A 2 12.06 -13.58 -6.27
CA VAL A 2 11.23 -12.35 -6.19
C VAL A 2 10.34 -12.46 -4.95
N LYS A 3 10.37 -11.46 -4.06
CA LYS A 3 9.48 -11.39 -2.88
C LYS A 3 8.02 -11.54 -3.32
N TYR A 4 7.23 -12.30 -2.55
CA TYR A 4 5.77 -12.45 -2.72
C TYR A 4 5.29 -12.98 -4.09
N SER A 5 6.06 -13.85 -4.74
CA SER A 5 5.70 -14.44 -6.05
C SER A 5 4.31 -15.08 -6.08
N SER A 6 3.87 -15.71 -4.99
CA SER A 6 2.53 -16.32 -4.86
C SER A 6 1.39 -15.30 -4.74
N GLU A 7 1.67 -14.04 -4.38
CA GLU A 7 0.67 -12.97 -4.20
C GLU A 7 0.64 -12.00 -5.40
N LYS A 8 1.45 -12.22 -6.45
CA LYS A 8 1.64 -11.27 -7.56
C LYS A 8 0.33 -10.81 -8.21
N GLU A 9 -0.60 -11.74 -8.46
CA GLU A 9 -1.90 -11.42 -9.04
C GLU A 9 -2.74 -10.55 -8.11
N LYS A 10 -2.75 -10.86 -6.81
CA LYS A 10 -3.49 -10.11 -5.80
C LYS A 10 -2.95 -8.72 -5.59
N ILE A 11 -1.62 -8.58 -5.60
CA ILE A 11 -0.94 -7.29 -5.58
C ILE A 11 -1.38 -6.45 -6.78
N SER A 12 -1.33 -7.03 -7.99
CA SER A 12 -1.71 -6.33 -9.22
C SER A 12 -3.16 -5.83 -9.18
N LYS A 13 -4.12 -6.70 -8.81
CA LYS A 13 -5.54 -6.33 -8.67
C LYS A 13 -5.79 -5.23 -7.64
N LYS A 14 -5.02 -5.24 -6.55
CA LYS A 14 -5.12 -4.22 -5.49
C LYS A 14 -4.54 -2.88 -5.94
N ILE A 15 -3.47 -2.89 -6.73
CA ILE A 15 -2.92 -1.68 -7.35
C ILE A 15 -3.93 -1.13 -8.37
N GLU A 16 -4.53 -1.95 -9.22
CA GLU A 16 -5.59 -1.49 -10.14
C GLU A 16 -6.76 -0.85 -9.38
N ARG A 17 -7.24 -1.48 -8.30
CA ARG A 17 -8.30 -0.90 -7.46
C ARG A 17 -7.87 0.43 -6.83
N PHE A 18 -6.61 0.54 -6.42
CA PHE A 18 -6.04 1.75 -5.85
C PHE A 18 -5.96 2.89 -6.88
N LEU A 19 -5.58 2.59 -8.12
CA LEU A 19 -5.53 3.59 -9.20
C LEU A 19 -6.91 4.13 -9.56
N ASP A 20 -7.97 3.33 -9.38
CA ASP A 20 -9.37 3.75 -9.57
C ASP A 20 -9.89 4.61 -8.40
N ASP A 21 -9.70 4.15 -7.17
CA ASP A 21 -10.05 4.92 -5.95
C ASP A 21 -9.10 4.52 -4.81
N PRO A 22 -8.11 5.38 -4.49
CA PRO A 22 -7.13 5.13 -3.44
C PRO A 22 -7.73 4.93 -2.05
N PHE A 23 -8.95 5.42 -1.81
CA PHE A 23 -9.62 5.39 -0.50
C PHE A 23 -10.81 4.42 -0.45
N SER A 24 -10.92 3.55 -1.45
CA SER A 24 -11.88 2.46 -1.46
C SER A 24 -11.88 1.70 -0.13
N PRO A 25 -13.06 1.44 0.48
CA PRO A 25 -13.13 0.76 1.78
C PRO A 25 -12.44 -0.60 1.82
N SER A 26 -12.34 -1.30 0.68
CA SER A 26 -11.67 -2.61 0.59
C SER A 26 -10.15 -2.52 0.69
N LEU A 27 -9.56 -1.34 0.43
CA LEU A 27 -8.13 -1.09 0.53
C LEU A 27 -7.69 -0.77 1.96
N LYS A 28 -8.61 -0.30 2.82
CA LYS A 28 -8.29 0.11 4.20
C LYS A 28 -7.13 1.11 4.24
N THR A 29 -7.13 2.04 3.29
CA THR A 29 -6.11 3.07 3.15
C THR A 29 -6.17 4.01 4.33
N HIS A 30 -5.01 4.27 4.94
CA HIS A 30 -4.92 5.18 6.09
C HIS A 30 -3.54 5.83 6.13
N LYS A 31 -3.51 7.05 6.69
CA LYS A 31 -2.26 7.79 6.93
C LYS A 31 -1.54 7.19 8.13
N LEU A 32 -0.23 7.09 8.05
CA LEU A 32 0.57 6.60 9.15
C LEU A 32 0.83 7.71 10.18
N THR A 33 1.20 7.29 11.38
CA THR A 33 1.40 8.20 12.52
C THR A 33 2.85 8.11 13.02
N GLY A 34 3.21 8.96 13.99
CA GLY A 34 4.55 8.98 14.57
C GLY A 34 5.62 9.51 13.60
N LYS A 35 6.69 8.75 13.39
CA LYS A 35 7.81 9.14 12.50
C LYS A 35 7.47 9.01 11.01
N LEU A 36 6.36 8.35 10.67
CA LEU A 36 5.95 8.04 9.30
C LEU A 36 4.78 8.89 8.82
N THR A 37 4.55 10.07 9.41
CA THR A 37 3.40 10.94 9.11
C THR A 37 3.32 11.46 7.68
N LEU A 38 4.39 11.34 6.89
CA LEU A 38 4.38 11.65 5.47
C LEU A 38 3.82 10.51 4.61
N TYR A 39 3.75 9.30 5.16
CA TYR A 39 3.40 8.10 4.44
C TYR A 39 1.98 7.60 4.72
N TRP A 40 1.50 6.78 3.80
CA TRP A 40 0.19 6.15 3.80
C TRP A 40 0.35 4.65 3.54
N SER A 41 -0.67 3.89 3.89
CA SER A 41 -0.65 2.46 3.64
C SER A 41 -2.02 1.89 3.31
N PHE A 42 -2.03 0.93 2.38
CA PHE A 42 -3.22 0.16 2.03
C PHE A 42 -2.96 -1.35 2.05
N SER A 43 -4.02 -2.12 2.30
CA SER A 43 -3.99 -3.58 2.47
C SER A 43 -4.09 -4.33 1.14
N ILE A 44 -3.14 -5.24 0.92
CA ILE A 44 -3.20 -6.25 -0.14
C ILE A 44 -4.00 -7.45 0.33
N ASN A 45 -3.68 -7.95 1.52
CA ASN A 45 -4.40 -9.02 2.21
C ASN A 45 -4.39 -8.77 3.72
N TYR A 46 -4.75 -9.78 4.53
CA TYR A 46 -4.80 -9.62 5.99
C TYR A 46 -3.43 -9.32 6.61
N HIS A 47 -2.33 -9.75 5.99
CA HIS A 47 -0.97 -9.57 6.52
C HIS A 47 -0.13 -8.56 5.74
N LEU A 48 -0.35 -8.40 4.43
CA LEU A 48 0.49 -7.66 3.50
C LEU A 48 -0.10 -6.29 3.17
N ARG A 49 0.77 -5.27 3.14
CA ARG A 49 0.43 -3.88 2.87
C ARG A 49 1.46 -3.23 1.96
N ILE A 50 1.01 -2.25 1.18
CA ILE A 50 1.88 -1.33 0.45
C ILE A 50 2.00 -0.04 1.27
N LEU A 51 3.23 0.47 1.37
CA LEU A 51 3.58 1.80 1.87
C LEU A 51 3.74 2.73 0.67
N PHE A 52 3.13 3.91 0.74
CA PHE A 52 3.22 4.89 -0.33
C PHE A 52 3.15 6.32 0.20
N GLU A 53 3.47 7.28 -0.65
CA GLU A 53 3.22 8.71 -0.44
C GLU A 53 2.52 9.32 -1.64
N PHE A 54 1.77 10.39 -1.39
CA PHE A 54 1.32 11.29 -2.45
C PHE A 54 2.47 12.27 -2.71
N ILE A 55 3.06 12.19 -3.89
CA ILE A 55 4.13 13.11 -4.33
C ILE A 55 3.51 14.45 -4.71
N ASP A 56 2.37 14.40 -5.41
CA ASP A 56 1.51 15.51 -5.76
C ASP A 56 0.05 15.02 -5.91
N GLU A 57 -0.83 15.84 -6.49
CA GLU A 57 -2.26 15.52 -6.63
C GLU A 57 -2.55 14.37 -7.59
N GLU A 58 -1.64 14.08 -8.53
CA GLU A 58 -1.82 13.08 -9.60
C GLU A 58 -0.82 11.92 -9.50
N THR A 59 0.21 12.07 -8.66
CA THR A 59 1.35 11.16 -8.59
C THR A 59 1.49 10.53 -7.21
N VAL A 60 1.60 9.20 -7.19
CA VAL A 60 1.92 8.43 -5.99
C VAL A 60 3.26 7.71 -6.13
N GLY A 61 4.03 7.67 -5.05
CA GLY A 61 5.25 6.88 -4.94
C GLY A 61 5.00 5.63 -4.12
N PHE A 62 5.11 4.43 -4.71
CA PHE A 62 5.14 3.18 -3.94
C PHE A 62 6.54 2.94 -3.38
N ILE A 63 6.63 2.87 -2.05
CA ILE A 63 7.90 2.89 -1.32
C ILE A 63 8.33 1.47 -0.95
N ASP A 64 7.42 0.70 -0.35
CA ASP A 64 7.70 -0.67 0.07
C ASP A 64 6.42 -1.52 0.09
N ILE A 65 6.62 -2.84 0.11
CA ILE A 65 5.58 -3.83 0.34
C ILE A 65 6.05 -4.79 1.42
N GLY A 66 5.24 -4.90 2.48
CA GLY A 66 5.64 -5.61 3.68
C GLY A 66 4.47 -6.03 4.55
N THR A 67 4.77 -6.78 5.59
CA THR A 67 3.76 -7.20 6.57
C THR A 67 3.39 -6.03 7.48
N HIS A 68 2.53 -6.23 8.48
CA HIS A 68 2.22 -5.18 9.47
C HIS A 68 3.44 -4.69 10.28
N GLU A 69 4.61 -5.29 10.07
CA GLU A 69 5.88 -4.84 10.65
C GLU A 69 6.53 -3.66 9.91
N ILE A 70 6.01 -3.20 8.76
CA ILE A 70 6.51 -1.94 8.12
C ILE A 70 6.36 -0.69 9.02
N TYR A 71 5.67 -0.81 10.15
CA TYR A 71 5.52 0.27 11.13
C TYR A 71 6.46 0.15 12.34
N LYS A 72 7.26 -0.92 12.43
CA LYS A 72 8.25 -1.10 13.49
C LYS A 72 9.58 -0.42 13.15
#